data_AF-A6WEA0-F1
#
_entry.id   AF-A6WEA0-F1
#
_cell.length_a   1.000
_cell.length_b   1.000
_cell.length_c   1.000
_cell.angle_alpha   90.00
_cell.angle_beta   90.00
_cell.angle_gamma   90.00
#
_symmetry.space_group_name_H-M   'P 1'
#
loop_
_entity.id
_entity.type
_entity.pdbx_description
1 polymer ?
#
loop_
_entity_poly.entity_id
_entity_poly.type
_entity_poly.pdbx_seq_one_letter_code
_entity_poly.pdbx_strand_id
1 'polypeptide(L)'
;MPTLPRPLSTALAAATALVALASAAVAAPSADAAPPVPRATRTLALPVADPAMDPILVDPLVWKPSAATKTFTAPADRDVLVNWPDRPLDVAGGFTLIGGRNVISTGGTVNFSKEYHVTGEAAKDNRCLYIAGNAKAQAARTIVLDGFHCAGSNVYEGINFDARAESSTITLKMRNILIDGVKAHLGASVGSHDGGDAFQAWNGPLNLEINRFTANNLDYQGFFLQPYAHGNATAMGKWTLSNVTLNGSRSGHAYLLWLAGTRNAAGYHGVAIDVRNVQLTAAPALGWKAVWKKEQWTDVRVNQS
;
A
#
# COMPACT_ATOMS: atom_id res chain seq x y z
N MET A 1 24.68 -7.56 -55.55
CA MET A 1 25.89 -6.73 -55.38
C MET A 1 25.62 -5.70 -54.30
N PRO A 2 26.58 -5.34 -53.44
CA PRO A 2 27.47 -6.19 -52.67
C PRO A 2 27.23 -6.02 -51.15
N THR A 3 27.32 -7.13 -50.43
CA THR A 3 27.64 -7.19 -49.00
C THR A 3 29.02 -6.59 -48.77
N LEU A 4 29.16 -5.63 -47.86
CA LEU A 4 30.45 -5.24 -47.30
C LEU A 4 30.48 -5.52 -45.80
N PRO A 5 31.40 -6.39 -45.34
CA PRO A 5 31.63 -6.67 -43.93
C PRO A 5 32.79 -5.85 -43.34
N ARG A 6 32.72 -5.66 -42.00
CA ARG A 6 33.84 -5.46 -41.03
C ARG A 6 34.56 -4.08 -41.06
N PRO A 7 35.03 -3.58 -39.90
CA PRO A 7 36.21 -4.17 -39.24
C PRO A 7 36.00 -4.57 -37.77
N LEU A 8 36.70 -5.66 -37.41
CA LEU A 8 37.21 -5.90 -36.06
C LEU A 8 38.12 -4.73 -35.66
N SER A 9 37.86 -4.13 -34.50
CA SER A 9 38.80 -3.23 -33.85
C SER A 9 39.15 -3.80 -32.47
N THR A 10 40.30 -4.48 -32.48
CA THR A 10 41.42 -4.32 -31.54
C THR A 10 41.10 -4.28 -30.04
N ALA A 11 41.55 -5.35 -29.37
CA ALA A 11 41.84 -5.37 -27.95
C ALA A 11 42.84 -4.26 -27.58
N LEU A 12 42.53 -3.51 -26.52
CA LEU A 12 43.51 -2.79 -25.72
C LEU A 12 43.46 -3.34 -24.30
N ALA A 13 44.45 -4.18 -23.98
CA ALA A 13 44.80 -4.47 -22.60
C ALA A 13 45.54 -3.24 -22.06
N ALA A 14 44.97 -2.57 -21.07
CA ALA A 14 45.67 -1.57 -20.28
C ALA A 14 45.67 -2.06 -18.82
N ALA A 15 46.84 -2.54 -18.40
CA ALA A 15 47.17 -2.79 -17.02
C ALA A 15 47.24 -1.45 -16.28
N THR A 16 46.39 -1.25 -15.27
CA THR A 16 46.48 -0.10 -14.38
C THR A 16 46.84 -0.58 -12.99
N ALA A 17 47.97 -0.06 -12.51
CA ALA A 17 48.64 -0.42 -11.28
C ALA A 17 47.76 -0.17 -10.04
N LEU A 18 47.74 -1.16 -9.14
CA LEU A 18 47.30 -0.97 -7.75
C LEU A 18 48.36 -0.12 -7.03
N VAL A 19 48.03 1.12 -6.71
CA VAL A 19 48.76 1.90 -5.69
C VAL A 19 48.05 1.68 -4.36
N ALA A 20 48.63 0.83 -3.51
CA ALA A 20 48.21 0.68 -2.13
C ALA A 20 48.86 1.79 -1.29
N LEU A 21 48.11 2.87 -1.03
CA LEU A 21 48.47 3.85 -0.01
C LEU A 21 48.03 3.32 1.34
N ALA A 22 49.00 2.81 2.11
CA ALA A 22 48.82 2.46 3.51
C ALA A 22 48.75 3.74 4.35
N SER A 23 47.54 4.21 4.63
CA SER A 23 47.30 5.26 5.61
C SER A 23 47.38 4.64 7.01
N ALA A 24 48.48 4.91 7.72
CA ALA A 24 48.59 4.60 9.15
C ALA A 24 47.57 5.47 9.91
N ALA A 25 46.50 4.83 10.39
CA ALA A 25 45.52 5.47 11.26
C ALA A 25 46.16 5.70 12.64
N VAL A 26 46.40 6.96 12.99
CA VAL A 26 46.72 7.38 14.36
C VAL A 26 45.44 7.21 15.17
N ALA A 27 45.44 6.25 16.10
CA ALA A 27 44.33 6.03 17.02
C ALA A 27 44.18 7.25 17.93
N ALA A 28 43.08 7.99 17.75
CA ALA A 28 42.67 9.04 18.68
C ALA A 28 42.26 8.39 20.02
N PRO A 29 42.55 9.04 21.16
CA PRO A 29 42.14 8.55 22.47
C PRO A 29 40.62 8.48 22.53
N SER A 30 40.11 7.30 22.90
CA SER A 30 38.69 7.05 23.11
C SER A 30 38.18 7.96 24.22
N ALA A 31 37.39 8.98 23.85
CA ALA A 31 36.59 9.71 24.81
C ALA A 31 35.55 8.72 25.37
N ASP A 32 35.60 8.53 26.69
CA ASP A 32 34.70 7.71 27.48
C ASP A 32 33.26 8.18 27.23
N ALA A 33 32.57 7.52 26.30
CA ALA A 33 31.21 7.85 25.93
C ALA A 33 30.31 7.42 27.09
N ALA A 34 29.76 8.40 27.80
CA ALA A 34 28.78 8.18 28.85
C ALA A 34 27.69 7.20 28.35
N PRO A 35 27.29 6.21 29.18
CA PRO A 35 26.32 5.20 28.77
C PRO A 35 25.05 5.90 28.24
N PRO A 36 24.52 5.47 27.08
CA PRO A 36 23.34 6.09 26.50
C PRO A 36 22.20 5.99 27.51
N VAL A 37 21.74 7.15 28.00
CA VAL A 37 20.56 7.23 28.86
C VAL A 37 19.40 6.64 28.07
N PRO A 38 18.74 5.57 28.55
CA PRO A 38 17.62 4.97 27.86
C PRO A 38 16.51 6.02 27.74
N ARG A 39 16.32 6.54 26.53
CA ARG A 39 15.25 7.48 26.23
C ARG A 39 13.95 6.68 26.28
N ALA A 40 13.25 6.77 27.41
CA ALA A 40 11.95 6.16 27.58
C ALA A 40 11.02 6.70 26.49
N THR A 41 10.81 5.88 25.46
CA THR A 41 9.87 6.21 24.39
C THR A 41 8.50 5.99 24.99
N ARG A 42 7.88 7.07 25.46
CA ARG A 42 6.53 7.06 26.00
C ARG A 42 5.59 6.76 24.85
N THR A 43 5.32 5.48 24.61
CA THR A 43 4.29 5.02 23.69
C THR A 43 2.97 5.45 24.28
N LEU A 44 2.43 6.57 23.82
CA LEU A 44 1.06 6.93 24.09
C LEU A 44 0.20 5.81 23.51
N ALA A 45 -0.41 5.01 24.37
CA ALA A 45 -1.46 4.08 23.97
C ALA A 45 -2.63 4.92 23.45
N LEU A 46 -2.62 5.20 22.15
CA LEU A 46 -3.74 5.86 21.50
C LEU A 46 -4.92 4.90 21.50
N PRO A 47 -6.14 5.37 21.83
CA PRO A 47 -7.32 4.53 21.84
C PRO A 47 -7.47 3.86 20.48
N VAL A 48 -7.53 2.53 20.49
CA VAL A 48 -7.95 1.75 19.33
C VAL A 48 -9.37 2.18 19.00
N ALA A 49 -9.66 2.52 17.75
CA ALA A 49 -11.02 2.81 17.31
C ALA A 49 -11.94 1.66 17.77
N ASP A 50 -12.98 2.02 18.54
CA ASP A 50 -13.80 1.04 19.24
C ASP A 50 -14.62 0.20 18.25
N PRO A 51 -14.56 -1.14 18.29
CA PRO A 51 -15.42 -2.03 17.49
C PRO A 51 -16.92 -1.80 17.69
N ALA A 52 -17.33 -1.04 18.73
CA ALA A 52 -18.72 -0.62 18.95
C ALA A 52 -19.36 0.15 17.77
N MET A 53 -18.58 0.61 16.78
CA MET A 53 -19.06 1.36 15.61
C MET A 53 -19.16 0.53 14.31
N ASP A 54 -18.99 -0.79 14.38
CA ASP A 54 -19.16 -1.67 13.22
C ASP A 54 -20.64 -2.01 12.98
N PRO A 55 -21.06 -2.24 11.72
CA PRO A 55 -22.44 -2.64 11.44
C PRO A 55 -22.72 -4.04 12.01
N ILE A 56 -23.88 -4.22 12.65
CA ILE A 56 -24.40 -5.55 12.98
C ILE A 56 -24.88 -6.20 11.69
N LEU A 57 -24.31 -7.35 11.34
CA LEU A 57 -24.74 -8.11 10.16
C LEU A 57 -26.07 -8.84 10.43
N VAL A 58 -26.96 -8.83 9.45
CA VAL A 58 -28.26 -9.53 9.49
C VAL A 58 -28.27 -10.63 8.44
N ASP A 59 -28.35 -11.89 8.88
CA ASP A 59 -28.31 -13.09 8.04
C ASP A 59 -27.22 -13.03 6.93
N PRO A 60 -25.93 -12.90 7.33
CA PRO A 60 -24.87 -12.66 6.36
C PRO A 60 -24.62 -13.89 5.48
N LEU A 61 -24.35 -13.64 4.21
CA LEU A 61 -23.68 -14.62 3.36
C LEU A 61 -22.26 -14.82 3.86
N VAL A 62 -21.87 -16.08 4.06
CA VAL A 62 -20.52 -16.41 4.52
C VAL A 62 -19.65 -16.76 3.31
N TRP A 63 -18.72 -15.88 2.97
CA TRP A 63 -17.66 -16.22 2.03
C TRP A 63 -16.51 -16.90 2.77
N LYS A 64 -16.08 -18.06 2.26
CA LYS A 64 -14.91 -18.80 2.75
C LYS A 64 -13.82 -18.75 1.67
N PRO A 65 -12.87 -17.81 1.72
CA PRO A 65 -11.79 -17.72 0.75
C PRO A 65 -10.97 -19.01 0.67
N SER A 66 -10.69 -19.45 -0.55
CA SER A 66 -9.83 -20.60 -0.85
C SER A 66 -9.31 -20.50 -2.29
N ALA A 67 -8.41 -21.39 -2.68
CA ALA A 67 -7.94 -21.48 -4.07
C ALA A 67 -9.10 -21.70 -5.09
N ALA A 68 -10.20 -22.33 -4.68
CA ALA A 68 -11.37 -22.57 -5.52
C ALA A 68 -12.40 -21.42 -5.49
N THR A 69 -12.32 -20.53 -4.49
CA THR A 69 -13.30 -19.48 -4.20
C THR A 69 -12.62 -18.12 -4.07
N LYS A 70 -11.69 -17.82 -4.99
CA LYS A 70 -10.89 -16.59 -5.00
C LYS A 70 -11.74 -15.33 -5.21
N THR A 71 -12.81 -15.46 -5.98
CA THR A 71 -13.73 -14.38 -6.30
C THR A 71 -15.08 -14.64 -5.66
N PHE A 72 -15.60 -13.63 -4.97
CA PHE A 72 -16.95 -13.65 -4.41
C PHE A 72 -17.67 -12.37 -4.80
N THR A 73 -18.83 -12.53 -5.42
CA THR A 73 -19.73 -11.41 -5.76
C THR A 73 -20.99 -11.57 -4.93
N ALA A 74 -21.20 -10.64 -4.00
CA ALA A 74 -22.37 -10.61 -3.14
C ALA A 74 -23.48 -9.76 -3.78
N PRO A 75 -24.75 -10.19 -3.68
CA PRO A 75 -25.89 -9.32 -3.99
C PRO A 75 -25.86 -8.06 -3.11
N ALA A 76 -26.27 -6.92 -3.69
CA ALA A 76 -26.21 -5.62 -3.04
C ALA A 76 -27.09 -5.50 -1.78
N ASP A 77 -28.09 -6.36 -1.64
CA ASP A 77 -29.05 -6.40 -0.52
C ASP A 77 -28.64 -7.37 0.60
N ARG A 78 -27.49 -8.07 0.47
CA ARG A 78 -27.02 -9.07 1.42
C ARG A 78 -25.79 -8.62 2.19
N ASP A 79 -25.84 -8.78 3.51
CA ASP A 79 -24.65 -8.64 4.36
C ASP A 79 -23.67 -9.79 4.10
N VAL A 80 -22.37 -9.56 4.33
CA VAL A 80 -21.31 -10.52 4.06
C VAL A 80 -20.39 -10.63 5.27
N LEU A 81 -20.15 -11.87 5.69
CA LEU A 81 -19.10 -12.22 6.62
C LEU A 81 -18.00 -12.96 5.83
N VAL A 82 -16.80 -12.42 5.83
CA VAL A 82 -15.64 -13.11 5.26
C VAL A 82 -15.00 -13.96 6.35
N ASN A 83 -15.08 -15.27 6.18
CA ASN A 83 -14.54 -16.27 7.11
C ASN A 83 -13.24 -16.85 6.52
N TRP A 84 -12.13 -16.19 6.82
CA TRP A 84 -10.80 -16.65 6.42
C TRP A 84 -10.42 -17.94 7.15
N PRO A 85 -9.67 -18.85 6.51
CA PRO A 85 -9.06 -19.95 7.23
C PRO A 85 -7.93 -19.46 8.14
N ASP A 86 -7.66 -20.19 9.23
CA ASP A 86 -6.58 -19.88 10.17
C ASP A 86 -5.18 -20.00 9.57
N ARG A 87 -5.05 -20.74 8.45
CA ARG A 87 -3.79 -20.93 7.73
C ARG A 87 -3.64 -19.90 6.62
N PRO A 88 -2.42 -19.41 6.34
CA PRO A 88 -2.15 -18.57 5.18
C PRO A 88 -2.60 -19.23 3.87
N LEU A 89 -3.19 -18.43 2.99
CA LEU A 89 -3.56 -18.83 1.64
C LEU A 89 -2.51 -18.34 0.66
N ASP A 90 -1.88 -19.27 -0.07
CA ASP A 90 -0.90 -18.97 -1.10
C ASP A 90 -1.48 -19.29 -2.48
N VAL A 91 -2.02 -18.27 -3.13
CA VAL A 91 -2.89 -18.43 -4.31
C VAL A 91 -2.58 -17.36 -5.34
N ALA A 92 -2.27 -17.80 -6.57
CA ALA A 92 -2.16 -16.92 -7.74
C ALA A 92 -3.45 -16.11 -7.94
N GLY A 93 -3.34 -14.81 -8.17
CA GLY A 93 -4.48 -13.90 -8.37
C GLY A 93 -5.01 -13.24 -7.09
N GLY A 94 -4.55 -13.69 -5.92
CA GLY A 94 -5.12 -13.33 -4.62
C GLY A 94 -6.63 -13.49 -4.56
N PHE A 95 -7.31 -12.52 -3.92
CA PHE A 95 -8.73 -12.61 -3.63
C PHE A 95 -9.50 -11.37 -4.07
N THR A 96 -10.74 -11.56 -4.52
CA THR A 96 -11.62 -10.48 -4.99
C THR A 96 -12.99 -10.57 -4.32
N LEU A 97 -13.38 -9.49 -3.66
CA LEU A 97 -14.70 -9.30 -3.07
C LEU A 97 -15.44 -8.17 -3.79
N ILE A 98 -16.63 -8.45 -4.31
CA ILE A 98 -17.45 -7.46 -5.02
C ILE A 98 -18.82 -7.35 -4.35
N GLY A 99 -19.25 -6.14 -4.02
CA GLY A 99 -20.61 -5.82 -3.60
C GLY A 99 -20.96 -6.17 -2.15
N GLY A 100 -22.24 -6.47 -1.92
CA GLY A 100 -22.84 -6.66 -0.59
C GLY A 100 -23.53 -5.40 -0.06
N ARG A 101 -24.25 -5.55 1.06
CA ARG A 101 -24.90 -4.46 1.83
C ARG A 101 -24.05 -3.99 3.00
N ASN A 102 -23.57 -4.85 3.90
CA ASN A 102 -22.45 -4.55 4.80
C ASN A 102 -21.44 -5.70 4.71
N VAL A 103 -20.17 -5.42 4.94
CA VAL A 103 -19.12 -6.44 4.89
C VAL A 103 -18.28 -6.35 6.16
N ILE A 104 -18.09 -7.49 6.83
CA ILE A 104 -17.04 -7.64 7.85
C ILE A 104 -16.09 -8.76 7.42
N SER A 105 -14.80 -8.43 7.42
CA SER A 105 -13.71 -9.36 7.22
C SER A 105 -12.73 -9.25 8.37
N THR A 106 -12.56 -10.33 9.13
CA THR A 106 -11.65 -10.39 10.27
C THR A 106 -10.56 -11.42 10.04
N GLY A 107 -9.31 -11.05 10.31
CA GLY A 107 -8.14 -11.87 10.07
C GLY A 107 -7.85 -12.07 8.58
N GLY A 108 -7.31 -13.25 8.28
CA GLY A 108 -6.90 -13.65 6.95
C GLY A 108 -5.46 -13.30 6.64
N THR A 109 -4.72 -14.30 6.20
CA THR A 109 -3.37 -14.12 5.67
C THR A 109 -3.34 -14.60 4.22
N VAL A 110 -2.94 -13.72 3.32
CA VAL A 110 -2.65 -14.06 1.92
C VAL A 110 -1.14 -13.98 1.74
N ASN A 111 -0.53 -15.06 1.28
CA ASN A 111 0.91 -15.17 1.13
C ASN A 111 1.29 -15.30 -0.35
N PHE A 112 2.38 -14.65 -0.75
CA PHE A 112 2.99 -14.80 -2.06
C PHE A 112 4.42 -15.34 -1.90
N SER A 113 4.55 -16.66 -1.63
CA SER A 113 5.86 -17.32 -1.46
C SER A 113 6.69 -17.39 -2.75
N LYS A 114 6.03 -17.24 -3.90
CA LYS A 114 6.65 -17.24 -5.22
C LYS A 114 6.01 -16.15 -6.08
N GLU A 115 6.75 -15.74 -7.09
CA GLU A 115 6.23 -14.83 -8.11
C GLU A 115 5.32 -15.62 -9.05
N TYR A 116 4.07 -15.22 -9.17
CA TYR A 116 3.13 -15.90 -10.08
C TYR A 116 3.19 -15.31 -11.50
N HIS A 117 3.33 -13.99 -11.63
CA HIS A 117 3.41 -13.30 -12.92
C HIS A 117 4.33 -12.08 -12.84
N VAL A 118 5.20 -11.92 -13.85
CA VAL A 118 6.33 -10.97 -13.85
C VAL A 118 6.09 -9.72 -14.72
N THR A 119 5.14 -9.75 -15.66
CA THR A 119 5.03 -8.71 -16.71
C THR A 119 3.60 -8.42 -17.14
N GLY A 120 3.35 -7.14 -17.46
CA GLY A 120 2.09 -6.65 -18.03
C GLY A 120 0.92 -6.66 -17.05
N GLU A 121 -0.30 -6.57 -17.59
CA GLU A 121 -1.57 -6.58 -16.83
C GLU A 121 -1.72 -7.81 -15.90
N ALA A 122 -1.07 -8.93 -16.24
CA ALA A 122 -1.04 -10.13 -15.41
C ALA A 122 -0.29 -9.94 -14.09
N ALA A 123 0.52 -8.89 -13.91
CA ALA A 123 1.16 -8.58 -12.63
C ALA A 123 0.12 -8.28 -11.53
N LYS A 124 -1.09 -7.84 -11.90
CA LYS A 124 -2.23 -7.68 -10.98
C LYS A 124 -2.64 -8.98 -10.29
N ASP A 125 -2.17 -10.13 -10.80
CA ASP A 125 -2.38 -11.43 -10.17
C ASP A 125 -1.55 -11.62 -8.88
N ASN A 126 -0.60 -10.74 -8.57
CA ASN A 126 0.12 -10.72 -7.29
C ASN A 126 -0.48 -9.69 -6.30
N ARG A 127 -1.77 -9.39 -6.43
CA ARG A 127 -2.54 -8.57 -5.49
C ARG A 127 -3.12 -9.41 -4.36
N CYS A 128 -2.92 -9.06 -3.10
CA CYS A 128 -3.48 -9.85 -1.99
C CYS A 128 -5.01 -9.79 -1.93
N LEU A 129 -5.60 -8.59 -2.00
CA LEU A 129 -7.04 -8.42 -1.88
C LEU A 129 -7.54 -7.26 -2.75
N TYR A 130 -8.51 -7.53 -3.61
CA TYR A 130 -9.29 -6.51 -4.31
C TYR A 130 -10.70 -6.45 -3.72
N ILE A 131 -11.12 -5.26 -3.31
CA ILE A 131 -12.47 -4.98 -2.85
C ILE A 131 -13.12 -4.00 -3.82
N ALA A 132 -14.29 -4.34 -4.32
CA ALA A 132 -15.05 -3.45 -5.18
C ALA A 132 -16.47 -3.23 -4.66
N GLY A 133 -16.97 -2.02 -4.85
CA GLY A 133 -18.36 -1.66 -4.63
C GLY A 133 -19.32 -2.37 -5.59
N ASN A 134 -20.60 -2.12 -5.40
CA ASN A 134 -21.66 -2.59 -6.28
C ASN A 134 -21.59 -1.88 -7.65
N ALA A 135 -22.07 -2.57 -8.68
CA ALA A 135 -22.12 -2.03 -10.04
C ALA A 135 -23.10 -0.84 -10.19
N LYS A 136 -24.04 -0.70 -9.24
CA LYS A 136 -25.00 0.40 -9.16
C LYS A 136 -24.91 1.04 -7.78
N ALA A 137 -25.10 2.35 -7.70
CA ALA A 137 -25.18 3.06 -6.44
C ALA A 137 -26.21 2.41 -5.49
N GLN A 138 -25.82 2.20 -4.23
CA GLN A 138 -26.69 1.69 -3.18
C GLN A 138 -26.87 2.71 -2.06
N ALA A 139 -27.78 2.41 -1.14
CA ALA A 139 -27.86 3.08 0.15
C ALA A 139 -26.52 3.02 0.91
N ALA A 140 -26.35 3.90 1.90
CA ALA A 140 -25.13 3.98 2.68
C ALA A 140 -24.76 2.63 3.31
N ARG A 141 -23.49 2.25 3.18
CA ARG A 141 -22.96 0.97 3.67
C ARG A 141 -21.55 1.07 4.21
N THR A 142 -21.17 0.06 5.01
CA THR A 142 -19.82 -0.05 5.56
C THR A 142 -19.16 -1.37 5.16
N ILE A 143 -17.89 -1.28 4.78
CA ILE A 143 -16.97 -2.42 4.70
C ILE A 143 -15.95 -2.27 5.83
N VAL A 144 -15.79 -3.31 6.64
CA VAL A 144 -14.79 -3.39 7.71
C VAL A 144 -13.79 -4.50 7.38
N LEU A 145 -12.51 -4.15 7.38
CA LEU A 145 -11.38 -5.07 7.32
C LEU A 145 -10.57 -4.93 8.61
N ASP A 146 -10.43 -6.02 9.38
CA ASP A 146 -9.73 -6.04 10.66
C ASP A 146 -8.73 -7.18 10.71
N GLY A 147 -7.44 -6.90 10.95
CA GLY A 147 -6.45 -7.96 11.19
C GLY A 147 -5.97 -8.68 9.92
N PHE A 148 -6.16 -8.10 8.73
CA PHE A 148 -5.69 -8.71 7.48
C PHE A 148 -4.18 -8.59 7.32
N HIS A 149 -3.57 -9.68 6.84
CA HIS A 149 -2.13 -9.75 6.55
C HIS A 149 -1.87 -10.14 5.10
N CYS A 150 -1.18 -9.28 4.37
CA CYS A 150 -0.59 -9.60 3.08
C CYS A 150 0.90 -9.88 3.28
N ALA A 151 1.35 -11.09 2.97
CA ALA A 151 2.68 -11.59 3.27
C ALA A 151 3.39 -12.12 2.02
N GLY A 152 4.70 -12.31 2.13
CA GLY A 152 5.53 -12.94 1.11
C GLY A 152 6.51 -11.97 0.45
N SER A 153 7.48 -12.51 -0.28
CA SER A 153 8.53 -11.72 -0.93
C SER A 153 8.13 -11.20 -2.31
N ASN A 154 7.00 -11.65 -2.84
CA ASN A 154 6.54 -11.38 -4.21
C ASN A 154 5.15 -10.72 -4.24
N VAL A 155 4.79 -10.01 -3.17
CA VAL A 155 3.58 -9.18 -3.16
C VAL A 155 3.78 -8.06 -4.17
N TYR A 156 2.84 -7.87 -5.09
CA TYR A 156 2.88 -6.75 -6.02
C TYR A 156 1.92 -5.63 -5.62
N GLU A 157 0.75 -5.99 -5.14
CA GLU A 157 -0.20 -5.04 -4.57
C GLU A 157 -0.77 -5.62 -3.28
N GLY A 158 -0.85 -4.80 -2.24
CA GLY A 158 -1.46 -5.21 -0.98
C GLY A 158 -2.98 -5.29 -1.13
N ILE A 159 -3.64 -4.20 -0.75
CA ILE A 159 -5.09 -4.07 -0.83
C ILE A 159 -5.46 -3.04 -1.89
N ASN A 160 -6.34 -3.40 -2.81
CA ASN A 160 -6.93 -2.47 -3.74
C ASN A 160 -8.41 -2.31 -3.46
N PHE A 161 -8.90 -1.09 -3.58
CA PHE A 161 -10.27 -0.72 -3.37
C PHE A 161 -10.81 0.07 -4.56
N ASP A 162 -12.04 -0.20 -4.97
CA ASP A 162 -12.76 0.58 -5.96
C ASP A 162 -14.22 0.77 -5.52
N ALA A 163 -14.65 1.99 -5.19
CA ALA A 163 -16.06 2.20 -4.81
C ALA A 163 -17.02 2.03 -5.98
N ARG A 164 -16.52 2.04 -7.23
CA ARG A 164 -17.32 2.00 -8.45
C ARG A 164 -18.40 3.10 -8.43
N ALA A 165 -19.67 2.70 -8.49
CA ALA A 165 -20.82 3.58 -8.48
C ALA A 165 -21.20 4.10 -7.08
N GLU A 166 -20.47 3.72 -6.02
CA GLU A 166 -20.83 3.97 -4.62
C GLU A 166 -19.90 4.97 -3.90
N SER A 167 -19.10 5.75 -4.62
CA SER A 167 -18.16 6.72 -4.02
C SER A 167 -18.83 7.74 -3.08
N SER A 168 -20.14 8.00 -3.23
CA SER A 168 -20.93 8.88 -2.35
C SER A 168 -21.58 8.19 -1.16
N THR A 169 -21.53 6.87 -1.04
CA THR A 169 -22.33 6.13 -0.03
C THR A 169 -21.56 5.06 0.74
N ILE A 170 -20.38 4.67 0.28
CA ILE A 170 -19.59 3.63 0.95
C ILE A 170 -18.60 4.20 1.96
N THR A 171 -18.56 3.59 3.15
CA THR A 171 -17.50 3.78 4.14
C THR A 171 -16.59 2.56 4.16
N LEU A 172 -15.28 2.76 4.05
CA LEU A 172 -14.27 1.72 4.24
C LEU A 172 -13.54 1.94 5.56
N LYS A 173 -13.60 0.96 6.46
CA LYS A 173 -12.85 0.92 7.71
C LYS A 173 -11.80 -0.18 7.65
N MET A 174 -10.54 0.16 7.89
CA MET A 174 -9.43 -0.78 7.94
C MET A 174 -8.69 -0.63 9.25
N ARG A 175 -8.50 -1.74 9.98
CA ARG A 175 -7.75 -1.73 11.23
C ARG A 175 -6.85 -2.94 11.42
N ASN A 176 -5.75 -2.75 12.14
CA ASN A 176 -4.76 -3.80 12.42
C ASN A 176 -4.24 -4.50 11.15
N ILE A 177 -3.95 -3.71 10.11
CA ILE A 177 -3.51 -4.25 8.81
C ILE A 177 -1.98 -4.36 8.79
N LEU A 178 -1.49 -5.48 8.28
CA LEU A 178 -0.07 -5.70 8.00
C LEU A 178 0.13 -6.04 6.51
N ILE A 179 1.02 -5.32 5.84
CA ILE A 179 1.42 -5.61 4.47
C ILE A 179 2.95 -5.73 4.43
N ASP A 180 3.48 -6.88 4.03
CA ASP A 180 4.92 -7.10 3.93
C ASP A 180 5.35 -7.29 2.48
N GLY A 181 6.37 -6.55 2.06
CA GLY A 181 7.17 -6.92 0.88
C GLY A 181 6.59 -6.52 -0.47
N VAL A 182 5.83 -5.44 -0.55
CA VAL A 182 5.31 -4.92 -1.84
C VAL A 182 6.46 -4.55 -2.78
N LYS A 183 6.48 -5.17 -3.96
CA LYS A 183 7.54 -5.05 -4.97
C LYS A 183 7.18 -4.06 -6.06
N ALA A 184 8.19 -3.33 -6.54
CA ALA A 184 8.07 -2.55 -7.76
C ALA A 184 7.95 -3.49 -8.95
N HIS A 185 7.24 -3.05 -9.99
CA HIS A 185 7.10 -3.82 -11.22
C HIS A 185 8.43 -3.90 -11.96
N LEU A 186 8.82 -5.10 -12.37
CA LEU A 186 9.92 -5.26 -13.32
C LEU A 186 9.41 -4.91 -14.72
N GLY A 187 9.71 -3.69 -15.17
CA GLY A 187 9.42 -3.25 -16.54
C GLY A 187 8.60 -1.96 -16.64
N ALA A 188 8.08 -1.43 -15.55
CA ALA A 188 7.58 -0.06 -15.53
C ALA A 188 8.74 0.88 -15.89
N SER A 189 8.64 1.55 -17.04
CA SER A 189 9.55 2.65 -17.36
C SER A 189 9.51 3.67 -16.23
N VAL A 190 10.67 4.20 -15.83
CA VAL A 190 10.77 5.22 -14.79
C VAL A 190 9.78 6.35 -15.08
N GLY A 191 8.79 6.53 -14.22
CA GLY A 191 7.71 7.54 -14.38
C GLY A 191 6.34 6.99 -14.83
N SER A 192 6.26 5.72 -15.21
CA SER A 192 4.99 5.00 -15.46
C SER A 192 4.54 4.35 -14.16
N HIS A 193 3.43 4.83 -13.59
CA HIS A 193 2.79 4.20 -12.44
C HIS A 193 1.97 3.00 -12.92
N ASP A 194 2.29 1.78 -12.49
CA ASP A 194 1.55 0.56 -12.91
C ASP A 194 1.28 -0.44 -11.75
N GLY A 195 1.29 0.00 -10.49
CA GLY A 195 1.07 -0.87 -9.32
C GLY A 195 2.22 -0.77 -8.32
N GLY A 196 2.33 -1.72 -7.38
CA GLY A 196 3.36 -1.65 -6.32
C GLY A 196 2.90 -0.92 -5.05
N ASP A 197 1.60 -0.92 -4.76
CA ASP A 197 1.00 -0.19 -3.64
C ASP A 197 0.67 -1.11 -2.46
N ALA A 198 0.96 -0.68 -1.22
CA ALA A 198 0.46 -1.38 -0.02
C ALA A 198 -1.06 -1.24 0.13
N PHE A 199 -1.57 -0.05 -0.18
CA PHE A 199 -2.99 0.21 -0.31
C PHE A 199 -3.27 1.15 -1.46
N GLN A 200 -4.22 0.77 -2.31
CA GLN A 200 -4.66 1.55 -3.44
C GLN A 200 -6.17 1.75 -3.42
N ALA A 201 -6.63 2.97 -3.70
CA ALA A 201 -8.05 3.27 -3.84
C ALA A 201 -8.31 4.01 -5.16
N TRP A 202 -9.11 3.41 -6.04
CA TRP A 202 -9.74 4.08 -7.20
C TRP A 202 -11.17 4.43 -6.84
N ASN A 203 -11.71 5.54 -7.38
CA ASN A 203 -13.05 6.02 -7.05
C ASN A 203 -13.28 5.92 -5.53
N GLY A 204 -12.43 6.57 -4.73
CA GLY A 204 -12.35 6.24 -3.31
C GLY A 204 -13.70 6.28 -2.57
N PRO A 205 -13.74 5.74 -1.34
CA PRO A 205 -14.98 5.66 -0.58
C PRO A 205 -15.39 7.05 -0.06
N LEU A 206 -16.68 7.27 0.21
CA LEU A 206 -17.15 8.51 0.84
C LEU A 206 -16.33 8.79 2.11
N ASN A 207 -16.21 7.79 2.97
CA ASN A 207 -15.35 7.86 4.14
C ASN A 207 -14.32 6.72 4.12
N LEU A 208 -13.09 7.06 4.50
CA LEU A 208 -11.99 6.12 4.68
C LEU A 208 -11.47 6.25 6.10
N GLU A 209 -11.47 5.16 6.86
CA GLU A 209 -10.94 5.13 8.22
C GLU A 209 -9.86 4.07 8.29
N ILE A 210 -8.61 4.48 8.45
CA ILE A 210 -7.47 3.58 8.61
C ILE A 210 -6.88 3.76 10.01
N ASN A 211 -6.76 2.67 10.76
CA ASN A 211 -6.13 2.68 12.08
C ASN A 211 -5.17 1.49 12.28
N ARG A 212 -3.93 1.73 12.70
CA ARG A 212 -2.93 0.65 12.91
C ARG A 212 -2.65 -0.12 11.62
N PHE A 213 -2.24 0.61 10.58
CA PHE A 213 -1.80 0.04 9.32
C PHE A 213 -0.28 0.06 9.28
N THR A 214 0.34 -1.10 9.11
CA THR A 214 1.79 -1.22 8.94
C THR A 214 2.09 -1.81 7.59
N ALA A 215 2.98 -1.16 6.83
CA ALA A 215 3.56 -1.76 5.65
C ALA A 215 5.08 -1.72 5.68
N ASN A 216 5.70 -2.86 5.41
CA ASN A 216 7.14 -3.04 5.49
C ASN A 216 7.75 -3.39 4.13
N ASN A 217 9.02 -3.03 3.96
CA ASN A 217 9.84 -3.39 2.81
C ASN A 217 9.18 -2.98 1.48
N LEU A 218 8.64 -1.76 1.43
CA LEU A 218 7.99 -1.21 0.25
C LEU A 218 9.04 -0.81 -0.79
N ASP A 219 9.10 -1.52 -1.91
CA ASP A 219 10.03 -1.21 -3.02
C ASP A 219 9.49 -0.10 -3.95
N TYR A 220 8.21 0.25 -3.84
CA TYR A 220 7.60 1.30 -4.66
C TYR A 220 6.76 2.26 -3.84
N GLN A 221 5.57 1.85 -3.39
CA GLN A 221 4.64 2.79 -2.80
C GLN A 221 3.81 2.26 -1.64
N GLY A 222 3.56 3.15 -0.68
CA GLY A 222 2.69 2.88 0.45
C GLY A 222 1.23 3.02 0.06
N PHE A 223 0.73 4.25 0.04
CA PHE A 223 -0.67 4.55 -0.30
C PHE A 223 -0.79 5.24 -1.65
N PHE A 224 -1.60 4.71 -2.57
CA PHE A 224 -2.08 5.40 -3.77
C PHE A 224 -3.57 5.69 -3.68
N LEU A 225 -3.93 6.94 -3.47
CA LEU A 225 -5.32 7.30 -3.29
C LEU A 225 -5.83 8.12 -4.47
N GLN A 226 -6.91 7.69 -5.11
CA GLN A 226 -7.54 8.39 -6.24
C GLN A 226 -9.05 8.53 -6.00
N PRO A 227 -9.47 9.52 -5.19
CA PRO A 227 -10.89 9.76 -4.90
C PRO A 227 -11.72 9.98 -6.17
N TYR A 228 -11.14 10.65 -7.16
CA TYR A 228 -11.81 11.08 -8.40
C TYR A 228 -11.33 10.32 -9.63
N ALA A 229 -10.90 9.06 -9.47
CA ALA A 229 -10.53 8.24 -10.62
C ALA A 229 -11.67 8.19 -11.66
N HIS A 230 -11.32 7.93 -12.91
CA HIS A 230 -12.31 7.75 -13.99
C HIS A 230 -13.31 8.90 -14.21
N GLY A 231 -12.95 10.13 -13.79
CA GLY A 231 -13.79 11.31 -14.00
C GLY A 231 -14.95 11.44 -13.00
N ASN A 232 -14.93 10.68 -11.90
CA ASN A 232 -15.92 10.81 -10.85
C ASN A 232 -15.74 12.16 -10.12
N ALA A 233 -16.77 13.01 -10.12
CA ALA A 233 -16.75 14.34 -9.48
C ALA A 233 -17.55 14.38 -8.15
N THR A 234 -17.90 13.22 -7.60
CA THR A 234 -18.69 13.13 -6.37
C THR A 234 -17.97 13.77 -5.18
N ALA A 235 -18.69 14.57 -4.40
CA ALA A 235 -18.19 15.10 -3.14
C ALA A 235 -17.81 13.95 -2.20
N MET A 236 -16.59 14.03 -1.68
CA MET A 236 -16.06 13.02 -0.76
C MET A 236 -16.32 13.47 0.67
N GLY A 237 -16.34 12.50 1.58
CA GLY A 237 -16.45 12.75 3.01
C GLY A 237 -15.07 12.94 3.65
N LYS A 238 -14.89 12.31 4.81
CA LYS A 238 -13.67 12.42 5.61
C LYS A 238 -12.82 11.16 5.48
N TRP A 239 -11.53 11.35 5.23
CA TRP A 239 -10.54 10.29 5.27
C TRP A 239 -9.63 10.47 6.49
N THR A 240 -9.56 9.48 7.35
CA THR A 240 -8.79 9.52 8.59
C THR A 240 -7.72 8.43 8.56
N LEU A 241 -6.45 8.83 8.67
CA LEU A 241 -5.31 7.92 8.72
C LEU A 241 -4.64 8.03 10.10
N SER A 242 -4.80 7.01 10.93
CA SER A 242 -4.28 6.99 12.30
C SER A 242 -3.35 5.82 12.55
N ASN A 243 -2.24 6.06 13.26
CA ASN A 243 -1.27 5.01 13.62
C ASN A 243 -0.77 4.22 12.39
N VAL A 244 -0.33 4.94 11.37
CA VAL A 244 0.14 4.35 10.12
C VAL A 244 1.68 4.32 10.13
N THR A 245 2.27 3.18 9.83
CA THR A 245 3.71 3.03 9.66
C THR A 245 4.01 2.50 8.27
N LEU A 246 4.75 3.26 7.46
CA LEU A 246 5.16 2.85 6.11
C LEU A 246 6.69 2.85 6.04
N ASN A 247 7.26 1.66 5.91
CA ASN A 247 8.69 1.44 5.86
C ASN A 247 9.09 1.08 4.43
N GLY A 248 9.70 2.04 3.73
CA GLY A 248 10.34 1.85 2.44
C GLY A 248 11.49 0.85 2.54
N SER A 249 11.74 0.11 1.47
CA SER A 249 12.93 -0.72 1.38
C SER A 249 14.15 0.11 1.01
N ARG A 250 15.34 -0.48 1.18
CA ARG A 250 16.62 0.14 0.79
C ARG A 250 16.82 0.18 -0.72
N SER A 251 16.12 -0.66 -1.47
CA SER A 251 16.33 -0.90 -2.91
C SER A 251 15.44 -0.07 -3.83
N GLY A 252 14.39 0.56 -3.30
CA GLY A 252 13.50 1.42 -4.09
C GLY A 252 12.32 1.89 -3.26
N HIS A 253 11.85 3.10 -3.50
CA HIS A 253 10.50 3.56 -3.18
C HIS A 253 10.36 4.92 -3.85
N ALA A 254 9.24 5.15 -4.51
CA ALA A 254 8.98 6.37 -5.23
C ALA A 254 8.09 7.31 -4.40
N TYR A 255 7.06 6.76 -3.74
CA TYR A 255 6.04 7.54 -3.05
C TYR A 255 5.50 6.76 -1.85
N LEU A 256 5.66 7.21 -0.60
CA LEU A 256 5.02 6.49 0.51
C LEU A 256 3.54 6.89 0.68
N LEU A 257 3.19 8.11 0.27
CA LEU A 257 1.83 8.62 0.31
C LEU A 257 1.55 9.46 -0.92
N TRP A 258 0.62 8.98 -1.75
CA TRP A 258 0.20 9.63 -2.97
C TRP A 258 -1.31 9.84 -2.97
N LEU A 259 -1.76 11.02 -3.39
CA LEU A 259 -3.13 11.26 -3.82
C LEU A 259 -3.12 11.78 -5.25
N ALA A 260 -3.79 11.08 -6.16
CA ALA A 260 -4.05 11.53 -7.52
C ALA A 260 -5.52 11.94 -7.69
N GLY A 261 -5.82 12.61 -8.82
CA GLY A 261 -7.14 13.17 -9.12
C GLY A 261 -7.22 14.69 -8.96
N THR A 262 -6.08 15.39 -8.98
CA THR A 262 -5.98 16.81 -8.57
C THR A 262 -5.58 17.76 -9.70
N ARG A 263 -5.56 17.30 -10.96
CA ARG A 263 -5.15 18.14 -12.09
C ARG A 263 -6.28 18.40 -13.08
N ASN A 264 -7.40 18.90 -12.59
CA ASN A 264 -8.23 19.81 -13.37
C ASN A 264 -8.01 21.21 -12.79
N ALA A 265 -7.90 22.22 -13.65
CA ALA A 265 -7.45 23.58 -13.34
C ALA A 265 -8.31 24.38 -12.34
N ALA A 266 -9.23 23.74 -11.60
CA ALA A 266 -10.24 24.34 -10.74
C ALA A 266 -10.08 24.04 -9.23
N GLY A 267 -9.03 23.36 -8.79
CA GLY A 267 -8.66 23.25 -7.36
C GLY A 267 -9.03 21.93 -6.66
N TYR A 268 -8.38 21.72 -5.51
CA TYR A 268 -8.48 20.54 -4.65
C TYR A 268 -9.70 20.70 -3.72
N HIS A 269 -10.91 20.49 -4.22
CA HIS A 269 -12.11 20.70 -3.43
C HIS A 269 -12.83 19.36 -3.22
N GLY A 270 -12.66 18.73 -2.06
CA GLY A 270 -13.68 17.79 -1.60
C GLY A 270 -13.27 16.65 -0.67
N VAL A 271 -12.00 16.29 -0.53
CA VAL A 271 -11.61 15.25 0.47
C VAL A 271 -10.99 15.92 1.70
N ALA A 272 -11.66 15.82 2.84
CA ALA A 272 -11.08 16.22 4.11
C ALA A 272 -10.20 15.09 4.63
N ILE A 273 -8.88 15.30 4.73
CA ILE A 273 -7.96 14.29 5.28
C ILE A 273 -7.47 14.71 6.66
N ASP A 274 -7.59 13.79 7.62
CA ASP A 274 -7.10 13.90 8.99
C ASP A 274 -6.03 12.82 9.19
N VAL A 275 -4.86 13.21 9.70
CA VAL A 275 -3.75 12.31 9.94
C VAL A 275 -3.25 12.40 11.34
N ARG A 276 -2.95 11.25 11.94
CA ARG A 276 -2.52 11.16 13.34
C ARG A 276 -1.50 10.05 13.49
N ASN A 277 -0.33 10.37 14.05
CA ASN A 277 0.73 9.39 14.29
C ASN A 277 1.06 8.57 13.02
N VAL A 278 1.38 9.27 11.93
CA VAL A 278 1.86 8.65 10.68
C VAL A 278 3.38 8.72 10.65
N GLN A 279 4.01 7.56 10.51
CA GLN A 279 5.47 7.40 10.45
C GLN A 279 5.86 6.87 9.07
N LEU A 280 6.74 7.60 8.41
CA LEU A 280 7.31 7.23 7.12
C LEU A 280 8.82 7.02 7.31
N THR A 281 9.31 5.84 6.95
CA THR A 281 10.75 5.53 6.94
C THR A 281 11.19 5.34 5.49
N ALA A 282 12.08 6.19 5.01
CA ALA A 282 12.59 6.20 3.64
C ALA A 282 14.14 6.12 3.64
N ALA A 283 14.72 5.54 2.58
CA ALA A 283 16.16 5.45 2.40
C ALA A 283 16.75 6.81 1.96
N PRO A 284 18.00 7.14 2.31
CA PRO A 284 18.51 8.51 2.22
C PRO A 284 18.65 9.01 0.77
N ALA A 285 18.87 8.09 -0.16
CA ALA A 285 19.07 8.39 -1.58
C ALA A 285 17.76 8.58 -2.36
N LEU A 286 16.61 8.33 -1.74
CA LEU A 286 15.30 8.39 -2.37
C LEU A 286 14.45 9.43 -1.65
N GLY A 287 14.17 10.53 -2.34
CA GLY A 287 13.32 11.58 -1.79
C GLY A 287 11.91 11.03 -1.60
N TRP A 288 11.40 11.07 -0.37
CA TRP A 288 9.96 10.91 -0.16
C TRP A 288 9.26 12.05 -0.91
N LYS A 289 8.36 11.70 -1.81
CA LYS A 289 7.47 12.66 -2.48
C LYS A 289 6.07 12.42 -1.94
N ALA A 290 5.62 13.29 -1.04
CA ALA A 290 4.18 13.49 -0.89
C ALA A 290 3.75 14.42 -2.01
N VAL A 291 2.78 14.04 -2.83
CA VAL A 291 2.23 14.92 -3.90
C VAL A 291 1.23 15.94 -3.32
N TRP A 292 1.32 16.19 -2.01
CA TRP A 292 0.48 17.12 -1.28
C TRP A 292 1.26 18.35 -0.87
N LYS A 293 0.52 19.44 -0.65
CA LYS A 293 1.01 20.59 0.10
C LYS A 293 1.26 20.15 1.55
N LYS A 294 2.52 20.18 1.98
CA LYS A 294 2.95 19.73 3.32
C LYS A 294 2.16 20.42 4.44
N GLU A 295 1.68 21.63 4.19
CA GLU A 295 0.87 22.43 5.12
C GLU A 295 -0.48 21.77 5.46
N GLN A 296 -0.94 20.81 4.67
CA GLN A 296 -2.17 20.06 4.91
C GLN A 296 -1.97 18.84 5.83
N TRP A 297 -0.73 18.56 6.26
CA TRP A 297 -0.36 17.35 7.00
C TRP A 297 0.44 17.71 8.25
N THR A 298 -0.21 18.38 9.22
CA THR A 298 0.46 18.90 10.42
C THR A 298 1.07 17.81 11.32
N ASP A 299 0.55 16.59 11.25
CA ASP A 299 0.88 15.50 12.19
C ASP A 299 1.65 14.32 11.53
N VAL A 300 2.19 14.52 10.32
CA VAL A 300 3.03 13.51 9.65
C VAL A 300 4.49 13.65 10.09
N ARG A 301 5.09 12.53 10.53
CA ARG A 301 6.52 12.44 10.82
C ARG A 301 7.23 11.67 9.72
N VAL A 302 8.26 12.27 9.13
CA VAL A 302 9.10 11.63 8.12
C VAL A 302 10.49 11.44 8.70
N ASN A 303 10.92 10.18 8.79
CA ASN A 303 12.27 9.80 9.18
C ASN A 303 13.03 9.40 7.92
N GLN A 304 14.20 10.00 7.72
CA GLN A 304 15.16 9.56 6.71
C GLN A 304 16.25 8.78 7.44
N SER A 305 16.46 7.52 7.07
CA SER A 305 17.40 6.59 7.71
C SER A 305 18.38 6.02 6.71
#